data_AF-A0A6V8IK98-F1
#
_entry.id   AF-A0A6V8IK98-F1
#
_cell.length_a   1.000
_cell.length_b   1.000
_cell.length_c   1.000
_cell.angle_alpha   90.00
_cell.angle_beta   90.00
_cell.angle_gamma   90.00
#
_symmetry.space_group_name_H-M   'P 1'
#
loop_
_entity.id
_entity.type
_entity.pdbx_description
1 polymer ?
#
loop_
_entity_poly.entity_id
_entity_poly.type
_entity_poly.pdbx_seq_one_letter_code
_entity_poly.pdbx_strand_id
1 'polypeptide(L)'
;MGRRAKPDALHELSGNAGKRKRTPKISARSRKPAAFDPEGAYAPPVGISAGARVIWLEEIERVKATGYVKGSDLSTYRIYCESAARHRKLAAIIEDKGFTYATGTGFERPRPEVSIMQREERTMLACLKELASTSSSRMQAASRAAAAQGDLFVPERDSPEQAPNSEKTMEREVTPSAGRDPLAYFN
;
A
#
# COMPACT_ATOMS: atom_id res chain seq x y z
N MET A 1 2.41 18.27 42.71
CA MET A 1 1.90 17.64 41.47
C MET A 1 0.38 17.85 41.38
N GLY A 2 -0.07 18.80 40.56
CA GLY A 2 -1.50 19.14 40.44
C GLY A 2 -2.26 18.15 39.56
N ARG A 3 -3.50 17.80 39.94
CA ARG A 3 -4.38 16.94 39.13
C ARG A 3 -4.67 17.60 37.79
N ARG A 4 -4.58 16.83 36.70
CA ARG A 4 -4.95 17.29 35.36
C ARG A 4 -6.44 17.66 35.32
N ALA A 5 -6.75 18.76 34.63
CA ALA A 5 -8.12 19.22 34.47
C ALA A 5 -8.98 18.15 33.76
N LYS A 6 -10.24 18.03 34.18
CA LYS A 6 -11.20 17.12 33.55
C LYS A 6 -11.53 17.63 32.13
N PRO A 7 -11.67 16.72 31.15
CA PRO A 7 -12.04 17.11 29.78
C PRO A 7 -13.43 17.74 29.72
N ASP A 8 -13.60 18.72 28.82
CA ASP A 8 -14.82 19.53 28.70
C ASP A 8 -16.09 18.70 28.47
N ALA A 9 -15.98 17.56 27.77
CA ALA A 9 -17.10 16.64 27.52
C ALA A 9 -17.73 16.07 28.81
N LEU A 10 -16.92 15.83 29.87
CA LEU A 10 -17.44 15.40 31.17
C LEU A 10 -18.15 16.55 31.90
N HIS A 11 -17.79 17.80 31.62
CA HIS A 11 -18.43 18.97 32.19
C HIS A 11 -19.78 19.29 31.55
N GLU A 12 -19.97 18.91 30.28
CA GLU A 12 -21.23 19.06 29.55
C GLU A 12 -22.25 18.01 30.02
N LEU A 13 -21.81 16.76 30.24
CA LEU A 13 -22.66 15.68 30.76
C LEU A 13 -23.03 15.87 32.24
N SER A 14 -22.13 16.40 33.07
CA SER A 14 -22.36 16.57 34.52
C SER A 14 -23.19 17.79 34.90
N GLY A 15 -23.56 18.64 33.95
CA GLY A 15 -24.34 19.85 34.20
C GLY A 15 -23.61 20.92 35.01
N ASN A 16 -23.91 22.19 34.73
CA ASN A 16 -23.29 23.32 35.42
C ASN A 16 -24.05 23.69 36.71
N ALA A 17 -23.92 22.86 37.75
CA ALA A 17 -24.58 23.08 39.05
C ALA A 17 -24.33 24.48 39.65
N GLY A 18 -23.22 25.13 39.29
CA GLY A 18 -22.84 26.44 39.83
C GLY A 18 -23.41 27.67 39.11
N LYS A 19 -24.22 27.53 38.05
CA LYS A 19 -24.83 28.61 37.22
C LYS A 19 -23.89 29.73 36.71
N ARG A 20 -22.60 29.72 37.02
CA ARG A 20 -21.61 30.68 36.52
C ARG A 20 -21.37 30.43 35.04
N LYS A 21 -21.40 31.49 34.22
CA LYS A 21 -21.02 31.43 32.80
C LYS A 21 -19.59 30.93 32.71
N ARG A 22 -19.39 29.71 32.19
CA ARG A 22 -18.05 29.17 31.91
C ARG A 22 -17.65 29.65 30.52
N THR A 23 -16.60 30.45 30.45
CA THR A 23 -15.96 30.76 29.17
C THR A 23 -15.26 29.49 28.70
N PRO A 24 -15.58 28.94 27.51
CA PRO A 24 -14.92 27.73 27.02
C PRO A 24 -13.45 28.06 26.81
N LYS A 25 -12.58 27.50 27.65
CA LYS A 25 -11.14 27.56 27.44
C LYS A 25 -10.87 26.59 26.30
N ILE A 26 -10.70 27.11 25.08
CA ILE A 26 -10.40 26.30 23.88
C ILE A 26 -9.15 25.48 24.18
N SER A 27 -9.35 24.25 24.66
CA SER A 27 -8.26 23.29 24.79
C SER A 27 -8.04 22.76 23.38
N ALA A 28 -6.78 22.78 22.93
CA ALA A 28 -6.39 22.31 21.59
C ALA A 28 -6.80 20.85 21.27
N ARG A 29 -7.37 20.15 22.26
CA ARG A 29 -7.81 18.75 22.23
C ARG A 29 -9.29 18.56 21.90
N SER A 30 -10.11 19.62 21.88
CA SER A 30 -11.57 19.50 21.62
C SER A 30 -11.99 19.67 20.16
N ARG A 31 -11.05 19.72 19.21
CA ARG A 31 -11.41 19.60 17.79
C ARG A 31 -12.02 18.22 17.59
N LYS A 32 -13.36 18.15 17.58
CA LYS A 32 -14.10 16.99 17.08
C LYS A 32 -13.47 16.64 15.73
N PRO A 33 -13.05 15.38 15.49
CA PRO A 33 -12.61 15.01 14.15
C PRO A 33 -13.74 15.35 13.20
N ALA A 34 -13.42 16.06 12.12
CA ALA A 34 -14.40 16.35 11.08
C ALA A 34 -15.06 15.03 10.69
N ALA A 35 -16.39 15.00 10.66
CA ALA A 35 -17.12 13.82 10.22
C ALA A 35 -16.59 13.44 8.83
N PHE A 36 -16.24 12.16 8.66
CA PHE A 36 -15.81 11.63 7.38
C PHE A 36 -16.98 11.75 6.40
N ASP A 37 -16.87 12.64 5.42
CA ASP A 37 -17.82 12.74 4.32
C ASP A 37 -17.43 11.70 3.26
N PRO A 38 -18.19 10.59 3.11
CA PRO A 38 -17.86 9.54 2.15
C PRO A 38 -18.01 10.01 0.71
N GLU A 39 -18.80 11.05 0.43
CA GLU A 39 -19.03 11.54 -0.92
C GLU A 39 -17.92 12.50 -1.36
N GLY A 40 -17.53 13.42 -0.47
CA GLY A 40 -16.37 14.28 -0.64
C GLY A 40 -15.03 13.54 -0.66
N ALA A 41 -14.96 12.34 -0.07
CA ALA A 41 -13.73 11.54 -0.05
C ALA A 41 -13.22 11.20 -1.45
N TYR A 42 -14.11 10.84 -2.39
CA TYR A 42 -13.71 10.38 -3.73
C TYR A 42 -13.59 11.52 -4.76
N ALA A 43 -13.76 12.77 -4.35
CA ALA A 43 -13.58 13.92 -5.23
C ALA A 43 -12.12 14.02 -5.72
N PRO A 44 -11.87 14.44 -6.98
CA PRO A 44 -10.52 14.63 -7.48
C PRO A 44 -9.73 15.60 -6.57
N PRO A 45 -8.49 15.26 -6.17
CA PRO A 45 -7.71 16.09 -5.28
C PRO A 45 -7.32 17.41 -5.96
N VAL A 46 -7.21 18.47 -5.16
CA VAL A 46 -6.78 19.80 -5.63
C VAL A 46 -5.36 19.71 -6.21
N GLY A 47 -5.16 20.30 -7.39
CA GLY A 47 -3.86 20.32 -8.06
C GLY A 47 -3.49 19.02 -8.78
N ILE A 48 -4.46 18.15 -9.09
CA ILE A 48 -4.27 17.07 -10.05
C ILE A 48 -4.21 17.63 -11.48
N SER A 49 -3.35 17.07 -12.34
CA SER A 49 -3.25 17.49 -13.74
C SER A 49 -4.54 17.20 -14.51
N ALA A 50 -4.84 17.99 -15.54
CA ALA A 50 -6.09 17.84 -16.30
C ALA A 50 -6.27 16.44 -16.91
N GLY A 51 -5.19 15.85 -17.45
CA GLY A 51 -5.22 14.48 -17.97
C GLY A 51 -5.48 13.44 -16.89
N ALA A 52 -4.89 13.61 -15.71
CA ALA A 52 -5.09 12.72 -14.58
C ALA A 52 -6.50 12.88 -13.97
N ARG A 53 -7.08 14.09 -14.01
CA ARG A 53 -8.47 14.34 -13.59
C ARG A 53 -9.46 13.57 -14.46
N VAL A 54 -9.24 13.51 -15.77
CA VAL A 54 -10.10 12.74 -16.67
C VAL A 54 -10.07 11.26 -16.29
N ILE A 55 -8.88 10.69 -16.12
CA ILE A 55 -8.69 9.29 -15.70
C ILE A 55 -9.36 9.04 -14.35
N TRP A 56 -9.14 9.92 -13.38
CA TRP A 56 -9.77 9.82 -12.07
C TRP A 56 -11.29 9.71 -12.19
N LEU A 57 -11.94 10.62 -12.93
CA LEU A 57 -13.39 10.63 -13.07
C LEU A 57 -13.93 9.41 -13.84
N GLU A 58 -13.20 8.91 -14.84
CA GLU A 58 -13.59 7.73 -15.63
C GLU A 58 -13.60 6.44 -14.80
N GLU A 59 -12.69 6.35 -13.83
CA GLU A 59 -12.35 5.11 -13.15
C GLU A 59 -12.89 5.05 -11.71
N ILE A 60 -13.05 6.20 -11.04
CA ILE A 60 -13.44 6.29 -9.64
C ILE A 60 -14.81 5.63 -9.37
N GLU A 61 -15.73 5.70 -10.33
CA GLU A 61 -17.05 5.04 -10.21
C GLU A 61 -16.93 3.51 -10.24
N ARG A 62 -16.04 2.96 -11.08
CA ARG A 62 -15.76 1.50 -11.08
C ARG A 62 -15.14 1.08 -9.76
N VAL A 63 -14.18 1.87 -9.29
CA VAL A 63 -13.48 1.65 -8.02
C VAL A 63 -14.44 1.69 -6.82
N LYS A 64 -15.37 2.65 -6.79
CA LYS A 64 -16.43 2.75 -5.78
C LYS A 64 -17.33 1.52 -5.80
N ALA A 65 -17.76 1.08 -6.99
CA ALA A 65 -18.62 -0.10 -7.13
C ALA A 65 -17.95 -1.39 -6.64
N THR A 66 -16.62 -1.49 -6.73
CA THR A 66 -15.90 -2.68 -6.28
C THR A 66 -15.55 -2.66 -4.79
N GLY A 67 -15.54 -1.49 -4.15
CA GLY A 67 -15.27 -1.33 -2.72
C GLY A 67 -13.83 -1.63 -2.28
N TYR A 68 -12.91 -1.87 -3.21
CA TYR A 68 -11.53 -2.25 -2.89
C TYR A 68 -10.63 -1.08 -2.50
N VAL A 69 -10.94 0.13 -2.94
CA VAL A 69 -10.13 1.33 -2.65
C VAL A 69 -10.84 2.13 -1.57
N LYS A 70 -10.20 2.20 -0.40
CA LYS A 70 -10.66 2.98 0.75
C LYS A 70 -10.14 4.41 0.65
N GLY A 71 -10.69 5.29 1.49
CA GLY A 71 -10.20 6.68 1.57
C GLY A 71 -8.68 6.80 1.82
N SER A 72 -8.07 5.83 2.50
CA SER A 72 -6.61 5.74 2.71
C SER A 72 -5.81 5.64 1.40
N ASP A 73 -6.42 5.04 0.39
CA ASP A 73 -5.75 4.58 -0.82
C ASP A 73 -5.80 5.63 -1.94
N LEU A 74 -6.58 6.70 -1.73
CA LEU A 74 -6.79 7.78 -2.68
C LEU A 74 -5.51 8.56 -3.00
N SER A 75 -4.57 8.63 -2.05
CA SER A 75 -3.26 9.24 -2.27
C SER A 75 -2.43 8.45 -3.28
N THR A 76 -2.40 7.12 -3.15
CA THR A 76 -1.79 6.19 -4.11
C THR A 76 -2.51 6.23 -5.45
N TYR A 77 -3.85 6.30 -5.42
CA TYR A 77 -4.67 6.40 -6.62
C TYR A 77 -4.41 7.69 -7.41
N ARG A 78 -4.12 8.81 -6.73
CA ARG A 78 -3.70 10.06 -7.38
C ARG A 78 -2.40 9.86 -8.17
N ILE A 79 -1.42 9.20 -7.55
CA ILE A 79 -0.12 8.94 -8.20
C ILE A 79 -0.33 8.07 -9.44
N TYR A 80 -1.19 7.05 -9.35
CA TYR A 80 -1.57 6.23 -10.50
C TYR A 80 -2.17 7.08 -11.63
N CYS A 81 -3.17 7.92 -11.35
CA CYS A 81 -3.81 8.76 -12.37
C CYS A 81 -2.83 9.73 -13.04
N GLU A 82 -1.92 10.33 -12.27
CA GLU A 82 -0.88 11.22 -12.79
C GLU A 82 0.11 10.48 -13.69
N SER A 83 0.53 9.28 -13.27
CA SER A 83 1.43 8.43 -14.03
C SER A 83 0.79 7.96 -15.34
N ALA A 84 -0.47 7.52 -15.27
CA ALA A 84 -1.25 7.10 -16.44
C ALA A 84 -1.48 8.26 -17.43
N ALA A 85 -1.72 9.48 -16.94
CA ALA A 85 -1.86 10.64 -17.81
C ALA A 85 -0.56 10.99 -18.56
N ARG A 86 0.60 10.87 -17.89
CA ARG A 86 1.90 11.05 -18.55
C ARG A 86 2.20 9.92 -19.53
N HIS A 87 1.91 8.69 -19.15
CA HIS A 87 2.07 7.52 -20.01
C HIS A 87 1.27 7.67 -21.31
N ARG A 88 -0.02 8.03 -21.24
CA ARG A 88 -0.86 8.28 -22.43
C ARG A 88 -0.27 9.34 -23.36
N LYS A 89 0.29 10.42 -22.80
CA LYS A 89 0.94 11.48 -23.60
C LYS A 89 2.21 10.99 -24.29
N LEU A 90 3.04 10.22 -23.57
CA LEU A 90 4.28 9.67 -24.13
C LEU A 90 4.01 8.60 -25.18
N ALA A 91 3.01 7.75 -24.95
CA ALA A 91 2.55 6.75 -25.90
C ALA A 91 2.12 7.40 -27.22
N ALA A 92 1.35 8.50 -27.16
CA ALA A 92 0.97 9.25 -28.37
C ALA A 92 2.17 9.84 -29.12
N ILE A 93 3.21 10.30 -28.41
CA ILE A 93 4.44 10.80 -29.04
C ILE A 93 5.22 9.67 -29.72
N ILE A 94 5.29 8.51 -29.09
CA ILE A 94 6.00 7.33 -29.61
C ILE A 94 5.27 6.76 -30.83
N GLU A 95 3.93 6.73 -30.80
CA GLU A 95 3.11 6.32 -31.95
C GLU A 95 3.34 7.23 -33.17
N ASP A 96 3.43 8.55 -32.95
CA ASP A 96 3.65 9.54 -34.01
C ASP A 96 5.10 9.51 -34.55
N LYS A 97 6.10 9.40 -33.67
CA LYS A 97 7.51 9.65 -34.01
C LYS A 97 8.40 8.41 -34.03
N GLY A 98 7.85 7.25 -33.71
CA GLY A 98 8.58 5.99 -33.54
C GLY A 98 9.43 5.94 -32.26
N PHE A 99 10.09 4.80 -32.05
CA PHE A 99 10.89 4.52 -30.85
C PHE A 99 12.32 5.06 -30.90
N THR A 100 12.85 5.28 -32.10
CA THR A 100 14.22 5.74 -32.33
C THR A 100 14.23 7.07 -33.10
N TYR A 101 15.37 7.74 -33.06
CA TYR A 101 15.66 8.88 -33.92
C TYR A 101 17.08 8.77 -34.46
N ALA A 102 17.27 9.22 -35.70
CA ALA A 102 18.60 9.30 -36.30
C ALA A 102 19.36 10.51 -35.74
N THR A 103 20.58 10.29 -35.25
CA THR A 103 21.50 11.39 -34.94
C THR A 103 22.17 11.89 -36.21
N GLY A 104 22.65 13.14 -36.23
CA GLY A 104 23.33 13.73 -37.39
C GLY A 104 24.58 12.97 -37.89
N THR A 105 25.06 12.01 -37.11
CA THR A 105 26.16 11.09 -37.42
C THR A 105 25.72 9.76 -38.06
N GLY A 106 24.43 9.54 -38.30
CA GLY A 106 23.89 8.33 -38.94
C GLY A 106 23.58 7.15 -38.00
N PHE A 107 23.83 7.30 -36.70
CA PHE A 107 23.43 6.28 -35.70
C PHE A 107 21.98 6.47 -35.27
N GLU A 108 21.28 5.36 -35.00
CA GLU A 108 19.97 5.39 -34.36
C GLU A 108 20.12 5.35 -32.83
N ARG A 109 19.40 6.23 -32.15
CA ARG A 109 19.33 6.25 -30.69
C ARG A 109 17.89 6.08 -30.22
N PRO A 110 17.66 5.42 -29.07
CA PRO A 110 16.33 5.37 -28.47
C PRO A 110 15.91 6.76 -28.05
N ARG A 111 14.65 7.09 -28.30
CA ARG A 111 14.04 8.33 -27.81
C ARG A 111 13.97 8.33 -26.28
N PRO A 112 14.33 9.45 -25.60
CA PRO A 112 14.27 9.53 -24.14
C PRO A 112 12.85 9.28 -23.60
N GLU A 113 11.82 9.63 -24.36
CA GLU A 113 10.41 9.39 -24.08
C GLU A 113 10.11 7.92 -23.76
N VAL A 114 10.80 6.98 -24.42
CA VAL A 114 10.63 5.53 -24.20
C VAL A 114 11.04 5.16 -22.77
N SER A 115 12.16 5.68 -22.29
CA SER A 115 12.63 5.39 -20.93
C SER A 115 11.74 6.01 -19.86
N ILE A 116 11.20 7.20 -20.12
CA ILE A 116 10.25 7.87 -19.22
C ILE A 116 8.94 7.08 -19.20
N MET A 117 8.45 6.62 -20.35
CA MET A 117 7.23 5.81 -20.45
C MET A 117 7.36 4.52 -19.63
N GLN A 118 8.46 3.78 -19.78
CA GLN A 118 8.73 2.57 -19.01
C GLN A 118 8.81 2.83 -17.49
N ARG A 119 9.35 3.99 -17.09
CA ARG A 119 9.37 4.39 -15.68
C ARG A 119 7.95 4.61 -15.15
N GLU A 120 7.12 5.33 -15.90
CA GLU A 120 5.72 5.56 -15.52
C GLU A 120 4.93 4.24 -15.48
N GLU A 121 5.16 3.29 -16.40
CA GLU A 121 4.57 1.94 -16.33
C GLU A 121 4.92 1.21 -15.03
N ARG A 122 6.18 1.28 -14.60
CA ARG A 122 6.61 0.68 -13.33
C ARG A 122 5.95 1.35 -12.13
N THR A 123 5.80 2.68 -12.16
CA THR A 123 5.09 3.43 -11.12
C THR A 123 3.62 3.03 -11.07
N MET A 124 2.93 2.93 -12.22
CA MET A 124 1.56 2.44 -12.30
C MET A 124 1.43 1.02 -11.74
N LEU A 125 2.30 0.10 -12.13
CA LEU A 125 2.29 -1.29 -11.63
C LEU A 125 2.52 -1.36 -10.12
N ALA A 126 3.40 -0.51 -9.57
CA ALA A 126 3.59 -0.42 -8.13
C ALA A 126 2.33 0.07 -7.42
N CYS A 127 1.69 1.13 -7.91
CA CYS A 127 0.42 1.62 -7.36
C CYS A 127 -0.67 0.54 -7.42
N LEU A 128 -0.82 -0.17 -8.54
CA LEU A 128 -1.84 -1.22 -8.69
C LEU A 128 -1.62 -2.40 -7.73
N LYS A 129 -0.36 -2.74 -7.42
CA LYS A 129 -0.03 -3.76 -6.42
C LYS A 129 -0.44 -3.32 -5.01
N GLU A 130 -0.13 -2.09 -4.63
CA GLU A 130 -0.52 -1.52 -3.32
C GLU A 130 -2.05 -1.42 -3.17
N LEU A 131 -2.76 -1.08 -4.25
CA LEU A 131 -4.23 -1.00 -4.28
C LEU A 131 -4.92 -2.38 -4.33
N ALA A 132 -4.16 -3.48 -4.35
CA ALA A 132 -4.66 -4.83 -4.53
C ALA A 132 -5.60 -5.00 -5.74
N SER A 133 -5.45 -4.20 -6.80
CA SER A 133 -6.37 -4.21 -7.94
C SER A 133 -6.17 -5.42 -8.86
N THR A 134 -5.00 -6.07 -8.81
CA THR A 134 -4.71 -7.29 -9.57
C THR A 134 -5.12 -8.56 -8.80
N SER A 135 -5.53 -9.62 -9.51
CA SER A 135 -5.87 -10.90 -8.88
C SER A 135 -4.71 -11.46 -8.05
N SER A 136 -3.47 -11.32 -8.53
CA SER A 136 -2.28 -11.76 -7.81
C SER A 136 -2.05 -10.97 -6.51
N SER A 137 -2.20 -9.63 -6.55
CA SER A 137 -2.08 -8.82 -5.34
C SER A 137 -3.17 -9.15 -4.30
N ARG A 138 -4.39 -9.47 -4.74
CA ARG A 138 -5.46 -9.93 -3.83
C ARG A 138 -5.11 -11.25 -3.16
N MET A 139 -4.58 -12.21 -3.93
CA MET A 139 -4.14 -13.50 -3.38
C MET A 139 -3.02 -13.34 -2.35
N GLN A 140 -2.03 -12.46 -2.62
CA GLN A 140 -0.95 -12.19 -1.66
C GLN A 140 -1.46 -11.50 -0.38
N ALA A 141 -2.38 -10.54 -0.51
CA ALA A 141 -2.98 -9.88 0.65
C ALA A 141 -3.77 -10.87 1.51
N ALA A 142 -4.56 -11.75 0.89
CA ALA A 142 -5.30 -12.81 1.57
C ALA A 142 -4.36 -13.81 2.26
N SER A 143 -3.28 -14.23 1.59
CA SER A 143 -2.26 -15.12 2.17
C SER A 143 -1.57 -14.49 3.39
N ARG A 144 -1.20 -13.20 3.33
CA ARG A 144 -0.62 -12.48 4.47
C ARG A 144 -1.59 -12.36 5.64
N ALA A 145 -2.86 -12.07 5.36
CA ALA A 145 -3.89 -11.98 6.38
C ALA A 145 -4.12 -13.35 7.07
N ALA A 146 -4.16 -14.44 6.29
CA ALA A 146 -4.27 -15.80 6.81
C ALA A 146 -3.05 -16.20 7.66
N ALA A 147 -1.84 -15.84 7.23
CA ALA A 147 -0.63 -16.07 8.00
C ALA A 147 -0.63 -15.29 9.33
N ALA A 148 -1.14 -14.06 9.33
CA ALA A 148 -1.28 -13.25 10.55
C ALA A 148 -2.37 -13.79 11.51
N GLN A 149 -3.38 -14.48 10.99
CA GLN A 149 -4.43 -15.14 11.77
C GLN A 149 -4.04 -16.53 12.27
N GLY A 150 -3.03 -17.16 11.66
CA GLY A 150 -2.53 -18.49 12.00
C GLY A 150 -1.86 -18.62 13.37
N ASP A 151 -1.62 -17.51 14.08
CA ASP A 151 -1.05 -17.52 15.44
C ASP A 151 -2.10 -17.67 16.56
N LEU A 152 -3.40 -17.82 16.22
CA LEU A 152 -4.48 -17.99 17.19
C LEU A 152 -4.91 -19.45 17.43
N PHE A 153 -4.24 -20.43 16.81
CA PHE A 153 -4.41 -21.83 17.16
C PHE A 153 -3.09 -22.37 17.70
N VAL A 154 -2.89 -22.21 19.01
CA VAL A 154 -1.94 -23.04 19.75
C VAL A 154 -2.69 -24.33 20.09
N PRO A 155 -2.51 -25.45 19.37
CA PRO A 155 -2.93 -26.73 19.93
C PRO A 155 -2.16 -26.90 21.23
N GLU A 156 -2.90 -27.06 22.34
CA GLU A 156 -2.37 -27.40 23.65
C GLU A 156 -1.33 -28.52 23.44
N ARG A 157 -0.04 -28.19 23.59
CA ARG A 157 0.99 -29.23 23.61
C ARG A 157 0.82 -29.93 24.93
N ASP A 158 0.17 -31.09 24.92
CA ASP A 158 0.29 -32.06 26.00
C ASP A 158 1.78 -32.17 26.33
N SER A 159 2.13 -31.77 27.55
CA SER A 159 3.50 -31.68 28.01
C SER A 159 4.11 -33.09 27.95
N PRO A 160 5.25 -33.31 27.28
CA PRO A 160 5.94 -34.57 27.43
C PRO A 160 6.50 -34.63 28.86
N GLU A 161 5.97 -35.58 29.61
CA GLU A 161 6.45 -36.06 30.88
C GLU A 161 7.99 -36.21 30.84
N GLN A 162 8.67 -35.47 31.72
CA GLN A 162 10.11 -35.53 31.87
C GLN A 162 10.51 -36.88 32.49
N ALA A 163 11.34 -37.64 31.80
CA ALA A 163 12.10 -38.75 32.37
C ALA A 163 13.54 -38.73 31.81
N PRO A 164 14.52 -39.25 32.57
CA PRO A 164 15.74 -38.51 32.88
C PRO A 164 16.89 -38.69 31.90
N ASN A 165 17.77 -37.69 31.96
CA ASN A 165 19.05 -37.55 31.29
C ASN A 165 19.96 -38.78 31.55
N SER A 166 20.36 -39.48 30.49
CA SER A 166 21.54 -40.34 30.50
C SER A 166 22.45 -39.97 29.33
N GLU A 167 23.57 -39.35 29.68
CA GLU A 167 24.75 -39.19 28.82
C GLU A 167 25.19 -40.57 28.29
N LYS A 168 25.62 -40.66 27.03
CA LYS A 168 27.04 -40.82 26.64
C LYS A 168 27.21 -41.26 25.16
N THR A 169 28.29 -40.75 24.56
CA THR A 169 29.10 -41.34 23.44
C THR A 169 28.61 -41.03 22.02
N MET A 170 29.25 -40.09 21.29
CA MET A 170 30.29 -40.32 20.26
C MET A 170 29.74 -41.23 19.13
N GLU A 171 29.51 -40.76 17.90
CA GLU A 171 30.55 -40.48 16.90
C GLU A 171 30.06 -39.53 15.79
N ARG A 172 30.97 -38.72 15.27
CA ARG A 172 30.78 -37.92 14.06
C ARG A 172 31.05 -38.80 12.85
N GLU A 173 30.01 -39.11 12.07
CA GLU A 173 30.18 -39.54 10.68
C GLU A 173 29.76 -38.43 9.73
N VAL A 174 30.76 -37.82 9.09
CA VAL A 174 30.60 -36.94 7.94
C VAL A 174 30.51 -37.84 6.71
N THR A 175 29.32 -37.96 6.12
CA THR A 175 29.18 -38.55 4.79
C THR A 175 29.33 -37.46 3.73
N PRO A 176 30.22 -37.62 2.73
CA PRO A 176 30.30 -36.70 1.60
C PRO A 176 29.17 -37.02 0.62
N SER A 177 28.21 -36.09 0.46
CA SER A 177 27.17 -36.21 -0.57
C SER A 177 27.81 -35.98 -1.95
N ALA A 178 27.80 -37.04 -2.75
CA ALA A 178 28.36 -37.09 -4.10
C ALA A 178 27.78 -36.02 -5.03
N GLY A 179 28.64 -35.51 -5.90
CA GLY A 179 28.41 -34.38 -6.80
C GLY A 179 27.16 -34.51 -7.66
N ARG A 180 26.40 -33.42 -7.70
CA ARG A 180 25.34 -33.19 -8.68
C ARG A 180 25.91 -32.22 -9.72
N ASP A 181 26.28 -32.76 -10.87
CA ASP A 181 26.88 -32.02 -11.97
C ASP A 181 25.82 -31.06 -12.57
N PRO A 182 26.02 -29.73 -12.57
CA PRO A 182 25.00 -28.76 -12.96
C PRO A 182 24.76 -28.63 -14.48
N LEU A 183 25.37 -29.49 -15.31
CA LEU A 183 25.29 -29.41 -16.78
C LEU A 183 24.45 -30.52 -17.44
N ALA A 184 23.72 -31.33 -16.67
CA ALA A 184 22.87 -32.40 -17.21
C ALA A 184 21.56 -31.92 -17.89
N TYR A 185 21.37 -30.63 -18.14
CA TYR A 185 20.13 -30.05 -18.68
C TYR A 185 20.18 -29.64 -20.16
N PHE A 186 21.26 -29.96 -20.88
CA PHE A 186 21.33 -29.73 -22.33
C PHE A 186 21.67 -31.02 -23.07
N ASN A 187 20.63 -31.77 -23.40
CA ASN A 187 20.54 -32.63 -24.59
C ASN A 187 19.11 -32.61 -25.09
#